data_AF-A0A7W6MZ12-F1
#
_entry.id   AF-A0A7W6MZ12-F1
#
_cell.length_a   1.000
_cell.length_b   1.000
_cell.length_c   1.000
_cell.angle_alpha   90.00
_cell.angle_beta   90.00
_cell.angle_gamma   90.00
#
_symmetry.space_group_name_H-M   'P 1'
#
loop_
_entity.id
_entity.type
_entity.pdbx_description
1 polymer ?
#
loop_
_entity_poly.entity_id
_entity_poly.type
_entity_poly.pdbx_seq_one_letter_code
_entity_poly.pdbx_strand_id
1 'polypeptide(L)' 'MLMSSHTARHTFATMMLTLGADLYTTSKLLGHTQVKTTQIYAKIVDKKKDEAVNLVNDVFNK' A
#
# COMPACT_ATOMS: atom_id res chain seq x y z
N MET A 1 16.77 9.57 -17.22
CA MET A 1 16.35 10.27 -15.98
C MET A 1 14.96 9.80 -15.50
N LEU A 2 14.72 8.50 -15.36
CA LEU A 2 13.37 7.98 -15.02
C LEU A 2 13.34 7.03 -13.81
N MET A 3 14.49 6.48 -13.39
CA MET A 3 14.54 5.53 -12.27
C MET A 3 14.26 6.17 -10.90
N SER A 4 14.67 7.42 -10.66
CA SER A 4 14.45 8.08 -9.36
C SER A 4 12.98 8.45 -9.12
N SER A 5 12.29 9.00 -10.12
CA SER A 5 10.89 9.42 -10.00
C SER A 5 9.91 8.24 -9.96
N HIS A 6 10.24 7.11 -10.60
CA HIS A 6 9.46 5.90 -10.45
C HIS A 6 9.67 5.28 -9.07
N THR A 7 10.92 5.07 -8.64
CA THR A 7 11.20 4.50 -7.32
C THR A 7 10.62 5.34 -6.20
N ALA A 8 10.71 6.67 -6.25
CA ALA A 8 10.11 7.55 -5.25
C ALA A 8 8.57 7.40 -5.19
N ARG A 9 7.89 7.29 -6.34
CA ARG A 9 6.44 7.02 -6.38
C ARG A 9 6.10 5.64 -5.81
N HIS A 10 6.90 4.62 -6.13
CA HIS A 10 6.73 3.27 -5.58
C HIS A 10 6.91 3.25 -4.06
N THR A 11 7.95 3.89 -3.54
CA THR A 11 8.22 3.99 -2.10
C THR A 11 7.11 4.78 -1.40
N PHE A 12 6.68 5.91 -1.96
CA PHE A 12 5.60 6.71 -1.40
C PHE A 12 4.26 5.95 -1.36
N ALA A 13 3.88 5.29 -2.45
CA ALA A 13 2.67 4.48 -2.51
C ALA A 13 2.70 3.34 -1.47
N THR A 14 3.86 2.66 -1.38
CA THR A 14 4.06 1.56 -0.42
C THR A 14 3.97 2.05 1.01
N MET A 15 4.59 3.19 1.35
CA MET A 15 4.53 3.78 2.69
C MET A 15 3.10 4.21 3.05
N MET A 16 2.39 4.90 2.16
CA MET A 16 1.03 5.36 2.42
C MET A 16 0.07 4.20 2.71
N LEU A 17 0.08 3.16 1.86
CA LEU A 17 -0.74 1.97 2.09
C LEU A 17 -0.30 1.20 3.34
N THR A 18 1.00 1.22 3.66
CA THR A 18 1.54 0.61 4.87
C THR A 18 1.06 1.33 6.13
N LEU A 19 0.95 2.66 6.08
CA LEU A 19 0.45 3.46 7.20
C LEU A 19 -1.08 3.41 7.33
N GLY A 20 -1.78 2.70 6.44
CA GLY A 20 -3.24 2.53 6.48
C GLY A 20 -4.02 3.56 5.68
N ALA A 21 -3.35 4.36 4.83
CA ALA A 21 -4.05 5.20 3.88
C ALA A 21 -4.78 4.34 2.83
N ASP A 22 -5.93 4.80 2.37
CA ASP A 22 -6.67 4.11 1.33
C ASP A 22 -6.04 4.33 -0.06
N LEU A 23 -6.42 3.45 -0.99
CA LEU A 23 -5.89 3.45 -2.35
C LEU A 23 -6.27 4.72 -3.12
N TYR A 24 -7.45 5.30 -2.84
CA TYR A 24 -7.95 6.51 -3.49
C TYR A 24 -7.17 7.75 -3.02
N THR A 25 -6.98 7.91 -1.71
CA THR A 25 -6.16 8.97 -1.11
C THR A 25 -4.73 8.89 -1.61
N THR A 26 -4.12 7.70 -1.59
CA THR A 26 -2.77 7.50 -2.13
C THR A 26 -2.69 7.87 -3.61
N SER A 27 -3.71 7.53 -4.40
CA SER A 27 -3.80 7.88 -5.82
C SER A 27 -3.87 9.40 -6.04
N LYS A 28 -4.63 10.13 -5.22
CA LYS A 28 -4.73 11.59 -5.30
C LYS A 28 -3.43 12.28 -4.90
N LEU A 29 -2.76 11.80 -3.87
CA LEU A 29 -1.46 12.33 -3.42
C LEU A 29 -0.34 12.11 -4.45
N LEU A 30 -0.41 11.03 -5.22
CA LEU A 30 0.50 10.75 -6.35
C LEU A 30 0.15 11.52 -7.63
N GLY A 31 -1.00 12.20 -7.67
CA GLY A 31 -1.49 12.91 -8.85
C GLY A 31 -1.96 11.98 -9.97
N HIS A 32 -2.34 10.74 -9.66
CA HIS A 32 -2.86 9.81 -10.67
C HIS A 32 -4.30 10.17 -11.04
N THR A 33 -4.53 10.43 -12.33
CA THR A 33 -5.87 10.68 -12.89
C THR A 33 -6.79 9.45 -12.77
N GLN A 34 -6.21 8.25 -12.82
CA GLN A 34 -6.92 6.98 -12.72
C GLN A 34 -6.40 6.17 -11.53
N VAL A 35 -7.32 5.72 -10.67
CA VAL A 35 -7.00 4.85 -9.52
C VAL A 35 -6.42 3.51 -9.97
N LYS A 36 -6.74 3.07 -11.20
CA LYS A 36 -6.21 1.85 -11.82
C LYS A 36 -4.68 1.79 -11.81
N THR A 37 -4.00 2.93 -11.97
CA THR A 37 -2.53 3.00 -11.91
C THR A 37 -2.01 2.74 -10.50
N THR A 38 -2.78 3.09 -9.47
CA THR A 38 -2.46 2.87 -8.05
C THR A 38 -2.86 1.46 -7.59
N GLN A 39 -3.79 0.78 -8.29
CA GLN A 39 -4.20 -0.59 -7.96
C GLN A 39 -3.07 -1.61 -8.03
N ILE A 40 -1.98 -1.32 -8.75
CA ILE A 40 -0.78 -2.18 -8.77
C ILE A 40 -0.16 -2.38 -7.37
N TYR A 41 -0.46 -1.47 -6.43
CA TYR A 41 0.01 -1.53 -5.05
C TYR A 41 -0.99 -2.18 -4.09
N ALA A 42 -2.21 -2.53 -4.54
CA ALA A 42 -3.25 -3.10 -3.68
C ALA A 42 -2.80 -4.42 -3.01
N LYS A 43 -1.95 -5.21 -3.69
CA LYS A 43 -1.31 -6.43 -3.16
C LYS A 43 -0.57 -6.23 -1.82
N ILE A 44 -0.12 -5.01 -1.53
CA ILE A 44 0.58 -4.67 -0.29
C ILE A 44 -0.42 -4.63 0.89
N VAL A 45 -1.65 -4.19 0.63
CA VAL A 45 -2.72 -4.15 1.62
C VAL A 45 -3.17 -5.56 1.98
N ASP A 46 -3.27 -6.47 1.00
CA ASP A 46 -3.64 -7.87 1.25
C ASP A 46 -2.62 -8.57 2.15
N LYS A 47 -1.32 -8.42 1.85
CA LYS A 47 -0.26 -8.98 2.71
C LYS A 47 -0.34 -8.46 4.14
N LYS A 48 -0.65 -7.17 4.33
CA LYS A 48 -0.82 -6.58 5.66
C LYS A 48 -2.04 -7.10 6.41
N LYS A 49 -3.12 -7.41 5.70
CA LYS A 49 -4.30 -8.04 6.31
C LYS A 49 -3.95 -9.44 6.80
N ASP A 50 -3.22 -10.22 6.01
CA ASP A 50 -2.81 -11.57 6.40
C ASP A 50 -1.91 -11.53 7.64
N GLU A 51 -0.93 -10.61 7.68
CA GLU A 51 -0.08 -10.38 8.85
C GLU A 51 -0.91 -9.97 10.09
N ALA A 52 -1.88 -9.07 9.94
CA ALA A 52 -2.76 -8.65 11.03
C ALA A 52 -3.63 -9.79 11.57
N VAL A 53 -4.18 -10.63 10.70
CA VAL A 53 -4.98 -11.80 11.09
C VAL A 53 -4.11 -12.84 11.82
N ASN A 54 -2.88 -13.07 11.36
CA ASN A 54 -1.97 -14.00 12.01
C ASN A 54 -1.56 -13.54 13.41
N LEU A 55 -1.32 -12.24 13.61
CA LEU A 55 -1.05 -11.69 14.95
C LEU A 55 -2.22 -11.94 15.92
N VAL A 56 -3.46 -11.84 15.43
CA VAL A 56 -4.65 -12.12 16.23
C VAL A 56 -4.74 -13.61 16.58
N ASN A 57 -4.47 -14.50 15.64
CA ASN A 57 -4.45 -15.95 15.89
C ASN A 57 -3.42 -16.34 16.97
N ASP A 58 -2.24 -15.74 16.97
CA ASP A 58 -1.19 -16.01 17.96
C ASP A 58 -1.58 -15.52 19.38
N VAL A 59 -2.39 -14.47 19.48
CA VAL A 59 -2.92 -13.99 20.77
C VAL A 59 -3.98 -14.94 21.32
N PHE A 60 -4.82 -15.52 20.47
CA PHE A 60 -5.89 -16.42 20.90
C PHE A 60 -5.46 -17.90 21.05
N ASN A 61 -4.32 -18.31 20.48
CA ASN A 61 -3.75 -19.66 20.65
C ASN A 61 -2.83 -19.80 21.89
N LYS A 62 -2.88 -18.84 22.81
CA LYS A 62 -2.13 -18.85 24.08
C LYS A 62 -3.09 -19.03 25.25
#